data_AF-A0A9E2V5D8-F1
#
_entry.id   AF-A0A9E2V5D8-F1
#
_cell.length_a   1.000
_cell.length_b   1.000
_cell.length_c   1.000
_cell.angle_alpha   90.00
_cell.angle_beta   90.00
_cell.angle_gamma   90.00
#
_symmetry.space_group_name_H-M   'P 1'
#
loop_
_entity.id
_entity.type
_entity.pdbx_description
1 polymer ?
#
loop_
_entity_poly.entity_id
_entity_poly.type
_entity_poly.pdbx_seq_one_letter_code
_entity_poly.pdbx_strand_id
1 'polypeptide(L)'
;VHFLRDTVGGRTVAELIGQGQQDPATAAAVRDAWITPRRRRARLRIDAAQARGEVRADLDGDLVLDLLYGPVYYRHLLGHGELSDDLAEQLVDAALRGVSGTARPE
;
A
#
# COMPACT_ATOMS: atom_id res chain seq x y z
N VAL A 1 -3.22 1.10 -8.93
CA VAL A 1 -4.68 1.01 -8.68
C VAL A 1 -5.41 0.20 -9.75
N HIS A 2 -5.12 0.43 -11.04
CA HIS A 2 -5.77 -0.24 -12.18
C HIS A 2 -5.81 -1.77 -12.11
N PHE A 3 -4.71 -2.46 -11.77
CA PHE A 3 -4.73 -3.92 -11.68
C PHE A 3 -5.84 -4.43 -10.73
N LEU A 4 -5.94 -3.84 -9.54
CA LEU A 4 -6.91 -4.27 -8.53
C LEU A 4 -8.35 -3.92 -8.93
N ARG A 5 -8.54 -2.75 -9.56
CA ARG A 5 -9.85 -2.25 -9.97
C ARG A 5 -10.39 -2.92 -11.25
N ASP A 6 -9.55 -3.05 -12.26
CA ASP A 6 -9.99 -3.24 -13.65
C ASP A 6 -9.81 -4.69 -14.14
N THR A 7 -9.15 -5.56 -13.37
CA THR A 7 -8.83 -6.93 -13.80
C THR A 7 -9.53 -8.01 -12.97
N VAL A 8 -9.74 -9.17 -13.58
CA VAL A 8 -10.17 -10.39 -12.86
C VAL A 8 -9.17 -10.73 -11.75
N GLY A 9 -7.87 -10.54 -12.00
CA GLY A 9 -6.83 -10.79 -11.02
C GLY A 9 -6.98 -9.96 -9.75
N GLY A 10 -7.49 -8.73 -9.86
CA GLY A 10 -7.82 -7.90 -8.70
C GLY A 10 -8.88 -8.53 -7.79
N ARG A 11 -9.94 -9.09 -8.38
CA ARG A 11 -10.98 -9.83 -7.62
C ARG A 11 -10.43 -11.12 -7.03
N THR A 12 -9.68 -11.90 -7.80
CA THR A 12 -9.06 -13.14 -7.33
C THR A 12 -8.14 -12.90 -6.12
N VAL A 13 -7.38 -11.81 -6.11
CA VAL A 13 -6.57 -11.43 -4.95
C VAL A 13 -7.43 -11.15 -3.72
N ALA A 14 -8.56 -10.45 -3.86
CA ALA A 14 -9.47 -10.19 -2.75
C ALA A 14 -10.10 -11.47 -2.19
N GLU A 15 -10.53 -12.38 -3.08
CA GLU A 15 -11.07 -13.69 -2.71
C GLU A 15 -10.05 -14.50 -1.90
N LEU A 16 -8.80 -14.58 -2.39
CA LEU A 16 -7.72 -15.31 -1.70
C LEU A 16 -7.37 -14.69 -0.35
N ILE A 17 -7.36 -13.36 -0.24
CA ILE A 17 -7.16 -12.67 1.05
C ILE A 17 -8.29 -13.02 2.03
N GLY A 18 -9.54 -13.05 1.55
CA GLY A 18 -10.70 -13.44 2.34
C GLY A 18 -10.61 -14.89 2.83
N GLN A 19 -10.29 -15.83 1.94
CA GLN A 19 -10.08 -17.25 2.31
C GLN A 19 -8.92 -17.44 3.28
N GLY A 20 -7.83 -16.67 3.12
CA GLY A 20 -6.69 -16.67 4.03
C GLY A 20 -7.04 -16.31 5.47
N GLN A 21 -8.19 -15.69 5.75
CA GLN A 21 -8.64 -15.43 7.13
C GLN A 21 -9.06 -16.71 7.88
N GLN A 22 -9.35 -17.79 7.15
CA GLN A 22 -9.79 -19.08 7.71
C GLN A 22 -8.80 -20.22 7.43
N ASP A 23 -7.97 -20.07 6.39
CA ASP A 23 -6.95 -21.06 6.02
C ASP A 23 -5.52 -20.45 6.07
N PRO A 24 -4.69 -20.84 7.07
CA PRO A 24 -3.32 -20.39 7.19
C PRO A 24 -2.43 -20.72 5.98
N ALA A 25 -2.70 -21.83 5.27
CA ALA A 25 -1.92 -22.21 4.09
C ALA A 25 -2.18 -21.23 2.94
N THR A 26 -3.45 -20.88 2.70
CA THR A 26 -3.82 -19.83 1.75
C THR A 26 -3.23 -18.46 2.16
N ALA A 27 -3.28 -18.10 3.45
CA ALA A 27 -2.69 -16.85 3.92
C ALA A 27 -1.16 -16.77 3.65
N ALA A 28 -0.44 -17.87 3.87
CA ALA A 28 0.97 -17.97 3.54
C ALA A 28 1.21 -17.84 2.04
N ALA A 29 0.43 -18.56 1.22
CA ALA A 29 0.55 -18.48 -0.25
C ALA A 29 0.30 -17.06 -0.77
N VAL A 30 -0.70 -16.34 -0.26
CA VAL A 30 -0.95 -14.93 -0.60
C VAL A 30 0.22 -14.05 -0.19
N ARG A 31 0.76 -14.22 1.03
CA ARG A 31 1.92 -13.45 1.47
C ARG A 31 3.14 -13.70 0.59
N ASP A 32 3.43 -14.95 0.26
CA ASP A 32 4.67 -15.33 -0.41
C ASP A 32 4.62 -15.06 -1.91
N ALA A 33 3.51 -15.38 -2.58
CA ALA A 33 3.38 -15.24 -4.02
C ALA A 33 2.92 -13.83 -4.45
N TRP A 34 2.13 -13.15 -3.62
CA TRP A 34 1.51 -11.87 -3.99
C TRP A 34 2.10 -10.67 -3.24
N ILE A 35 2.10 -10.67 -1.91
CA ILE A 35 2.48 -9.48 -1.12
C ILE A 35 4.00 -9.26 -1.11
N THR A 36 4.77 -10.26 -0.69
CA THR A 36 6.22 -10.15 -0.44
C THR A 36 7.02 -9.69 -1.67
N PRO A 37 6.81 -10.22 -2.90
CA PRO A 37 7.58 -9.78 -4.06
C PRO A 37 7.33 -8.31 -4.40
N ARG A 38 6.10 -7.82 -4.20
CA ARG A 38 5.73 -6.42 -4.44
C ARG A 38 6.36 -5.52 -3.40
N ARG A 39 6.27 -5.89 -2.11
CA ARG A 39 6.91 -5.15 -1.02
C ARG A 39 8.42 -5.07 -1.19
N ARG A 40 9.10 -6.17 -1.50
CA ARG A 40 10.55 -6.18 -1.74
C ARG A 40 10.97 -5.21 -2.86
N ARG A 41 10.24 -5.21 -3.98
CA ARG A 41 10.52 -4.28 -5.10
C ARG A 41 10.26 -2.82 -4.74
N ALA A 42 9.25 -2.55 -3.91
CA ALA A 42 8.94 -1.21 -3.45
C ALA A 42 9.95 -0.72 -2.39
N ARG A 43 10.39 -1.62 -1.50
CA ARG A 43 11.40 -1.34 -0.46
C ARG A 43 12.70 -0.84 -1.07
N LEU A 44 13.18 -1.49 -2.13
CA LEU A 44 14.37 -1.03 -2.87
C LEU A 44 14.25 0.43 -3.38
N ARG A 45 13.04 0.90 -3.71
CA ARG A 45 12.82 2.30 -4.12
C ARG A 45 12.86 3.24 -2.93
N ILE A 46 12.28 2.84 -1.80
CA ILE A 46 12.32 3.61 -0.55
C ILE A 46 13.76 3.74 -0.06
N ASP A 47 14.51 2.62 -0.01
CA ASP A 47 15.91 2.63 0.42
C ASP A 47 16.76 3.55 -0.47
N ALA A 48 16.54 3.53 -1.79
CA ALA A 48 17.23 4.43 -2.71
C ALA A 48 16.84 5.90 -2.52
N ALA A 49 15.57 6.19 -2.22
CA ALA A 49 15.11 7.54 -1.92
C ALA A 49 15.68 8.06 -0.58
N GLN A 50 15.81 7.19 0.44
CA GLN A 50 16.48 7.50 1.69
C GLN A 50 17.97 7.81 1.48
N ALA A 51 18.66 7.02 0.65
CA ALA A 51 20.05 7.27 0.30
C ALA A 51 20.28 8.62 -0.42
N ARG A 52 19.26 9.13 -1.14
CA ARG A 52 19.28 10.46 -1.78
C ARG A 52 18.78 11.59 -0.87
N GLY A 53 18.29 11.28 0.33
CA GLY A 53 17.70 12.27 1.24
C GLY A 53 16.30 12.73 0.85
N GLU A 54 15.64 12.05 -0.08
CA GLU A 54 14.25 12.36 -0.51
C GLU A 54 13.21 11.83 0.49
N VAL A 55 13.55 10.74 1.19
CA VAL A 55 12.77 10.19 2.31
C VAL A 55 13.64 10.23 3.55
N ARG A 56 13.07 10.64 4.69
CA ARG A 56 13.80 10.71 5.95
C ARG A 56 14.35 9.33 6.36
N ALA A 57 15.61 9.29 6.77
CA ALA A 57 16.35 8.05 7.03
C ALA A 57 15.93 7.34 8.33
N ASP A 58 15.23 8.03 9.21
CA ASP A 58 14.73 7.51 10.49
C ASP A 58 13.33 6.87 10.40
N LEU A 59 12.68 6.93 9.23
CA LEU A 59 11.46 6.16 8.98
C LEU A 59 11.79 4.70 8.63
N ASP A 60 11.00 3.80 9.19
CA ASP A 60 10.94 2.43 8.69
C ASP A 60 10.28 2.43 7.30
N GLY A 61 11.03 2.01 6.28
CA GLY A 61 10.50 1.91 4.93
C GLY A 61 9.31 0.96 4.80
N ASP A 62 9.16 -0.04 5.66
CA ASP A 62 8.00 -0.94 5.62
C ASP A 62 6.74 -0.25 6.11
N LEU A 63 6.86 0.62 7.12
CA LEU A 63 5.79 1.52 7.53
C LEU A 63 5.41 2.49 6.41
N VAL A 64 6.38 3.02 5.66
CA VAL A 64 6.09 3.87 4.49
C VAL A 64 5.29 3.08 3.44
N LEU A 65 5.66 1.83 3.18
CA LEU A 65 4.89 0.97 2.26
C LEU A 65 3.48 0.67 2.78
N ASP A 66 3.30 0.51 4.09
CA ASP A 66 1.98 0.29 4.69
C ASP A 66 1.07 1.52 4.52
N LEU A 67 1.61 2.73 4.67
CA LEU A 67 0.89 3.98 4.41
C LEU A 67 0.44 4.12 2.94
N LEU A 68 1.22 3.57 2.00
CA LEU A 68 0.92 3.63 0.56
C LEU A 68 -0.03 2.50 0.10
N TYR A 69 0.18 1.28 0.56
CA TYR A 69 -0.61 0.12 0.12
C TYR A 69 -1.87 -0.11 0.96
N GLY A 70 -1.83 0.23 2.25
CA GLY A 70 -2.93 0.01 3.19
C GLY A 70 -4.26 0.58 2.69
N PRO A 71 -4.34 1.87 2.34
CA PRO A 71 -5.57 2.47 1.83
C PRO A 71 -6.08 1.83 0.54
N VAL A 72 -5.18 1.38 -0.35
CA VAL A 72 -5.56 0.69 -1.58
C VAL A 72 -6.25 -0.64 -1.28
N TYR A 73 -5.69 -1.48 -0.39
CA TYR A 73 -6.35 -2.73 0.00
C TYR A 73 -7.58 -2.50 0.88
N TYR A 74 -7.58 -1.50 1.75
CA TYR A 74 -8.72 -1.18 2.60
C TYR A 74 -9.94 -0.79 1.77
N ARG A 75 -9.74 0.05 0.73
CA ARG A 75 -10.80 0.39 -0.23
C ARG A 75 -11.22 -0.80 -1.08
N HIS A 76 -10.25 -1.56 -1.59
CA HIS A 76 -10.51 -2.73 -2.44
C HIS A 76 -11.31 -3.83 -1.74
N LEU A 77 -10.91 -4.17 -0.50
CA LEU A 77 -11.49 -5.29 0.24
C LEU A 77 -12.82 -4.95 0.90
N LEU A 78 -13.00 -3.71 1.36
CA LEU A 78 -14.23 -3.29 2.06
C LEU A 78 -15.21 -2.50 1.19
N GLY A 79 -14.81 -2.07 -0.01
CA GLY A 79 -15.67 -1.35 -0.94
C GLY A 79 -16.16 0.02 -0.45
N HIS A 80 -15.51 0.60 0.58
CA HIS A 80 -15.96 1.86 1.18
C HIS A 80 -15.53 3.12 0.41
N GLY A 81 -14.76 2.97 -0.67
CA GLY A 81 -14.30 4.08 -1.49
C GLY A 81 -13.69 3.63 -2.81
N GLU A 82 -13.66 4.54 -3.78
CA GLU A 82 -13.16 4.23 -5.13
C GLU A 82 -11.64 4.13 -5.17
N LEU A 83 -11.14 3.22 -6.01
CA LEU A 83 -9.74 3.18 -6.41
C LEU A 83 -9.52 4.10 -7.61
N SER A 84 -9.71 5.40 -7.47
CA SER A 84 -9.59 6.38 -8.57
C SER A 84 -8.18 6.39 -9.19
N ASP A 85 -8.06 6.94 -10.41
CA ASP A 85 -6.79 6.98 -11.14
C ASP A 85 -5.72 7.80 -10.41
N ASP A 86 -6.14 8.87 -9.73
CA ASP A 86 -5.29 9.78 -8.97
C ASP A 86 -5.00 9.29 -7.53
N LEU A 87 -5.64 8.22 -7.05
CA LEU A 87 -5.46 7.73 -5.68
C LEU A 87 -4.00 7.44 -5.35
N ALA A 88 -3.24 6.86 -6.29
CA ALA A 88 -1.83 6.58 -6.05
C ALA A 88 -1.02 7.85 -5.79
N GLU A 89 -1.29 8.92 -6.54
CA GLU A 89 -0.63 10.22 -6.39
C GLU A 89 -1.03 10.88 -5.07
N GLN A 90 -2.34 10.88 -4.74
CA GLN A 90 -2.84 11.41 -3.47
C GLN A 90 -2.20 10.72 -2.26
N LEU A 91 -2.05 9.39 -2.31
CA LEU A 91 -1.45 8.63 -1.21
C LEU A 91 0.05 8.93 -1.05
N VAL A 92 0.77 9.05 -2.16
CA VAL A 92 2.19 9.46 -2.14
C VAL A 92 2.32 10.86 -1.55
N ASP A 93 1.49 11.80 -2.01
CA ASP A 93 1.52 13.17 -1.55
C ASP A 93 1.22 13.28 -0.04
N ALA A 94 0.18 12.59 0.42
CA ALA A 94 -0.18 12.51 1.83
C ALA A 94 0.90 11.83 2.69
N ALA A 95 1.54 10.78 2.17
CA ALA A 95 2.61 10.09 2.89
C ALA A 95 3.88 10.96 3.03
N LEU A 96 4.20 11.77 2.00
CA LEU A 96 5.38 12.63 2.01
C LEU A 96 5.16 13.95 2.75
N ARG A 97 3.97 14.55 2.64
CA ARG A 97 3.64 15.82 3.30
C ARG A 97 3.08 15.65 4.71
N GLY A 98 2.59 14.45 5.05
CA GLY A 98 1.85 14.22 6.28
C GLY A 98 0.45 14.83 6.26
N VAL A 99 -0.30 14.64 7.34
CA VAL A 99 -1.71 15.07 7.47
C VAL A 99 -1.92 16.31 8.33
N SER A 100 -0.85 16.82 8.97
CA SER A 100 -0.93 18.01 9.81
C SER A 100 -1.03 19.27 8.94
N GLY A 101 -2.01 20.13 9.22
CA GLY A 101 -2.01 21.50 8.71
C GLY A 101 -0.96 22.36 9.42
N THR A 102 -0.40 23.34 8.73
CA THR A 102 0.54 24.33 9.29
C THR A 102 -0.12 25.39 10.18
N ALA A 103 -1.44 25.31 10.41
CA ALA A 103 -2.17 26.24 11.25
C ALA A 103 -1.83 25.98 12.73
N ARG A 104 -0.75 26.60 13.19
CA ARG A 104 -0.53 26.85 14.61
C ARG A 104 -1.53 27.93 15.04
N PRO A 105 -2.42 27.69 16.02
CA PRO A 105 -3.27 28.75 16.55
C PRO A 105 -2.39 29.84 17.16
N GLU A 106 -2.69 31.10 16.85
CA GLU A 106 -2.26 32.26 17.65
C GLU A 106 -3.04 32.31 18.97
#